data_AF-A0A8B7TQ91-F1
#
_entry.id   AF-A0A8B7TQ91-F1
#
_cell.length_a   1.000
_cell.length_b   1.000
_cell.length_c   1.000
_cell.angle_alpha   90.00
_cell.angle_beta   90.00
_cell.angle_gamma   90.00
#
_symmetry.space_group_name_H-M   'P 1'
#
loop_
_entity.id
_entity.type
_entity.pdbx_description
1 polymer ?
#
loop_
_entity_poly.entity_id
_entity_poly.type
_entity_poly.pdbx_seq_one_letter_code
_entity_poly.pdbx_strand_id
1 'polypeptide(L)'
;SVDNCPSNCYGNGDCISGTCHCFLGFLGPDCGRASCPVLCSGNGQYMKGRCLCHSGWKGAECDVPTNQCIDVACSSHGTCITGTCICNPGYKGESCEEVDCMDPTCSGRGVCVRGECHCSVGWGGTNCETPRATCLDQCSGHGTFLPDTGLCTCDPSWTGHDCSIGKCSIDCIISVLLTGGHGVCVGGTCRCEDGWMGAACDQRACHPRCTEHGTCRDGKCECSPGWNGEHCTI
;
A
#
# COMPACT_ATOMS: atom_id res chain seq x y z
N SER A 1 -57.95 64.49 -14.72
CA SER A 1 -56.55 64.66 -14.35
C SER A 1 -55.81 63.52 -15.02
N VAL A 2 -54.88 63.80 -15.93
CA VAL A 2 -54.11 62.73 -16.58
C VAL A 2 -53.03 62.33 -15.58
N ASP A 3 -53.14 61.12 -15.01
CA ASP A 3 -52.08 60.52 -14.18
C ASP A 3 -50.89 60.18 -15.09
N ASN A 4 -50.17 61.22 -15.50
CA ASN A 4 -49.00 61.08 -16.35
C ASN A 4 -47.84 60.60 -15.50
N CYS A 5 -47.42 59.36 -15.72
CA CYS A 5 -46.19 58.85 -15.16
C CYS A 5 -44.97 59.59 -15.74
N PRO A 6 -43.93 59.81 -14.93
CA PRO A 6 -42.71 60.49 -15.38
C PRO A 6 -42.09 59.75 -16.56
N SER A 7 -41.86 60.48 -17.66
CA SER A 7 -41.31 59.97 -18.92
C SER A 7 -42.00 58.71 -19.48
N ASN A 8 -43.29 58.49 -19.14
CA ASN A 8 -44.03 57.28 -19.46
C ASN A 8 -43.28 55.97 -19.08
N CYS A 9 -42.60 56.01 -17.93
CA CYS A 9 -41.77 54.92 -17.42
C CYS A 9 -40.68 54.44 -18.39
N TYR A 10 -40.32 55.25 -19.39
CA TYR A 10 -39.45 54.88 -20.53
C TYR A 10 -39.86 53.57 -21.23
N GLY A 11 -41.11 53.11 -21.07
CA GLY A 11 -41.58 51.80 -21.55
C GLY A 11 -41.04 50.58 -20.76
N ASN A 12 -40.34 50.80 -19.65
CA ASN A 12 -39.69 49.76 -18.82
C ASN A 12 -40.44 49.48 -17.51
N GLY A 13 -41.74 49.78 -17.45
CA GLY A 13 -42.56 49.51 -16.27
C GLY A 13 -44.03 49.83 -16.51
N ASP A 14 -44.86 49.39 -15.57
CA ASP A 14 -46.29 49.68 -15.57
C ASP A 14 -46.56 51.02 -14.87
N CYS A 15 -47.33 51.89 -15.53
CA CYS A 15 -47.77 53.16 -14.95
C CYS A 15 -49.05 52.95 -14.13
N ILE A 16 -48.95 53.11 -12.80
CA ILE A 16 -50.09 52.93 -11.89
C ILE A 16 -50.21 54.17 -11.01
N SER A 17 -51.30 54.93 -11.18
CA SER A 17 -51.61 56.14 -10.40
C SER A 17 -50.45 57.16 -10.35
N GLY A 18 -49.82 57.43 -11.50
CA GLY A 18 -48.73 58.40 -11.61
C GLY A 18 -47.36 57.93 -11.09
N THR A 19 -47.26 56.67 -10.65
CA THR A 19 -45.99 56.05 -10.22
C THR A 19 -45.60 54.93 -11.17
N CYS A 20 -44.32 54.85 -11.53
CA CYS A 20 -43.79 53.78 -12.36
C CYS A 20 -43.40 52.57 -11.51
N HIS A 21 -44.01 51.42 -11.81
CA HIS A 21 -43.62 50.12 -11.27
C HIS A 21 -42.69 49.43 -12.28
N CYS A 22 -41.39 49.55 -12.06
CA CYS A 22 -40.39 49.09 -13.02
C CYS A 22 -40.38 47.57 -13.19
N PHE A 23 -40.19 47.14 -14.45
CA PHE A 23 -39.88 45.75 -14.76
C PHE A 23 -38.51 45.37 -14.19
N LEU A 24 -38.28 44.06 -14.00
CA LEU A 24 -37.00 43.51 -13.55
C LEU A 24 -35.85 44.06 -14.40
N GLY A 25 -34.81 44.59 -13.75
CA GLY A 25 -33.67 45.19 -14.44
C GLY A 25 -33.74 46.71 -14.63
N PHE A 26 -34.76 47.39 -14.09
CA PHE A 26 -34.89 48.86 -14.15
C PHE A 26 -35.21 49.47 -12.78
N LEU A 27 -34.67 50.66 -12.54
CA LEU A 27 -34.69 51.39 -11.27
C LEU A 27 -35.08 52.84 -11.52
N GLY A 28 -35.46 53.50 -10.43
CA GLY A 28 -35.71 54.93 -10.41
C GLY A 28 -37.18 55.28 -10.61
N PRO A 29 -37.54 56.55 -10.38
CA PRO A 29 -38.93 57.01 -10.38
C PRO A 29 -39.60 56.93 -11.76
N ASP A 30 -38.82 56.82 -12.83
CA ASP A 30 -39.23 56.75 -14.23
C ASP A 30 -38.75 55.47 -14.95
N CYS A 31 -38.13 54.52 -14.23
CA CYS A 31 -37.53 53.31 -14.81
C CYS A 31 -36.48 53.57 -15.91
N GLY A 32 -35.88 54.76 -15.94
CA GLY A 32 -34.87 55.15 -16.94
C GLY A 32 -33.47 54.61 -16.63
N ARG A 33 -33.23 54.16 -15.40
CA ARG A 33 -31.94 53.58 -15.00
C ARG A 33 -32.00 52.07 -15.09
N ALA A 34 -31.14 51.46 -15.90
CA ALA A 34 -30.94 50.03 -15.83
C ALA A 34 -30.40 49.65 -14.43
N SER A 35 -31.10 48.74 -13.75
CA SER A 35 -30.52 47.91 -12.71
C SER A 35 -29.59 46.93 -13.39
N CYS A 36 -28.42 47.38 -13.85
CA CYS A 36 -27.40 46.42 -14.24
C CYS A 36 -27.08 45.59 -13.00
N PRO A 37 -27.20 44.25 -13.02
CA PRO A 37 -26.60 43.45 -11.97
C PRO A 37 -25.12 43.84 -11.90
N VAL A 38 -24.58 43.97 -10.69
CA VAL A 38 -23.15 44.18 -10.50
C VAL A 38 -22.45 42.91 -10.99
N LEU A 39 -22.09 42.88 -12.26
CA LEU A 39 -21.42 41.75 -12.89
C LEU A 39 -20.03 41.60 -12.27
N CYS A 40 -19.58 40.35 -12.08
CA CYS A 40 -18.28 40.05 -11.49
C CYS A 40 -18.08 40.70 -10.11
N SER A 41 -19.17 40.87 -9.36
CA SER A 41 -19.19 41.47 -8.02
C SER A 41 -18.52 42.85 -7.93
N GLY A 42 -18.35 43.55 -9.06
CA GLY A 42 -17.67 44.84 -9.14
C GLY A 42 -16.14 44.74 -9.07
N ASN A 43 -15.61 43.51 -8.98
CA ASN A 43 -14.20 43.19 -8.85
C ASN A 43 -13.63 42.56 -10.12
N GLY A 44 -14.27 42.77 -11.27
CA GLY A 44 -13.80 42.21 -12.52
C GLY A 44 -14.46 42.83 -13.75
N GLN A 45 -13.92 42.47 -14.92
CA GLN A 45 -14.45 42.84 -16.23
C GLN A 45 -15.14 41.64 -16.84
N TYR A 46 -16.42 41.80 -17.22
CA TYR A 46 -17.15 40.76 -17.92
C TYR A 46 -16.80 40.75 -19.41
N MET A 47 -16.28 39.62 -19.92
CA MET A 47 -15.94 39.46 -21.34
C MET A 47 -16.30 38.05 -21.82
N LYS A 48 -17.08 37.97 -22.92
CA LYS A 48 -17.43 36.70 -23.60
C LYS A 48 -17.99 35.60 -22.68
N GLY A 49 -18.87 35.95 -21.74
CA GLY A 49 -19.53 34.95 -20.88
C GLY A 49 -18.79 34.60 -19.60
N ARG A 50 -17.69 35.29 -19.28
CA ARG A 50 -16.88 35.04 -18.07
C ARG A 50 -16.38 36.34 -17.46
N CYS A 51 -16.14 36.32 -16.16
CA CYS A 51 -15.49 37.39 -15.44
C CYS A 51 -13.95 37.27 -15.51
N LEU A 52 -13.29 38.39 -15.79
CA LEU A 52 -11.85 38.57 -15.63
C LEU A 52 -11.61 39.40 -14.38
N CYS A 53 -11.17 38.74 -13.30
CA CYS A 53 -11.04 39.39 -12.01
C CYS A 53 -9.89 40.38 -11.95
N HIS A 54 -10.12 41.47 -11.22
CA HIS A 54 -9.10 42.41 -10.80
C HIS A 54 -8.11 41.74 -9.83
N SER A 55 -6.92 42.31 -9.72
CA SER A 55 -5.87 41.80 -8.81
C SER A 55 -6.40 41.69 -7.38
N GLY A 56 -6.21 40.53 -6.76
CA GLY A 56 -6.68 40.25 -5.40
C GLY A 56 -8.02 39.53 -5.33
N TRP A 57 -8.69 39.27 -6.45
CA TRP A 57 -9.97 38.57 -6.53
C TRP A 57 -9.91 37.36 -7.47
N LYS A 58 -10.73 36.35 -7.18
CA LYS A 58 -10.89 35.12 -7.94
C LYS A 58 -12.33 34.58 -7.77
N GLY A 59 -12.60 33.42 -8.36
CA GLY A 59 -13.95 32.84 -8.44
C GLY A 59 -14.65 33.22 -9.75
N ALA A 60 -15.71 32.50 -10.08
CA ALA A 60 -16.47 32.73 -11.32
C ALA A 60 -17.07 34.14 -11.39
N GLU A 61 -17.41 34.72 -10.23
CA GLU A 61 -18.00 36.06 -10.08
C GLU A 61 -17.06 37.06 -9.40
N CYS A 62 -15.76 36.77 -9.30
CA CYS A 62 -14.76 37.64 -8.67
C CYS A 62 -15.13 38.11 -7.25
N ASP A 63 -15.83 37.26 -6.52
CA ASP A 63 -16.38 37.48 -5.18
C ASP A 63 -15.48 36.93 -4.08
N VAL A 64 -14.45 36.15 -4.43
CA VAL A 64 -13.54 35.52 -3.48
C VAL A 64 -12.18 36.23 -3.48
N PRO A 65 -11.73 36.77 -2.34
CA PRO A 65 -10.36 37.28 -2.21
C PRO A 65 -9.32 36.19 -2.48
N THR A 66 -8.19 36.52 -3.10
CA THR A 66 -7.16 35.51 -3.46
C THR A 66 -6.55 34.80 -2.25
N ASN A 67 -6.58 35.40 -1.07
CA ASN A 67 -6.10 34.82 0.19
C ASN A 67 -7.13 33.90 0.88
N GLN A 68 -8.32 33.72 0.29
CA GLN A 68 -9.36 32.83 0.77
C GLN A 68 -9.59 31.70 -0.25
N CYS A 69 -10.00 30.53 0.22
CA CYS A 69 -10.36 29.43 -0.68
C CYS A 69 -11.78 29.64 -1.20
N ILE A 70 -12.05 29.20 -2.43
CA ILE A 70 -13.40 29.24 -3.00
C ILE A 70 -14.33 28.33 -2.18
N ASP A 71 -13.85 27.13 -1.85
CA ASP A 71 -14.43 26.30 -0.81
C ASP A 71 -13.52 26.32 0.43
N VAL A 72 -14.05 26.85 1.53
CA VAL A 72 -13.35 26.91 2.82
C VAL A 72 -13.11 25.52 3.40
N ALA A 73 -13.99 24.56 3.10
CA ALA A 73 -13.88 23.17 3.54
C ALA A 73 -13.02 22.31 2.60
N CYS A 74 -12.61 22.82 1.43
CA CYS A 74 -11.87 22.06 0.42
C CYS A 74 -12.50 20.69 0.15
N SER A 75 -13.80 20.66 -0.17
CA SER A 75 -14.63 19.47 -0.36
C SER A 75 -14.64 18.49 0.81
N SER A 76 -14.30 18.95 2.03
CA SER A 76 -14.01 18.10 3.20
C SER A 76 -12.84 17.13 3.02
N HIS A 77 -12.03 17.35 1.98
CA HIS A 77 -10.89 16.52 1.58
C HIS A 77 -9.57 17.28 1.59
N GLY A 78 -9.50 18.39 2.31
CA GLY A 78 -8.29 19.17 2.46
C GLY A 78 -8.39 20.25 3.53
N THR A 79 -7.36 21.07 3.62
CA THR A 79 -7.32 22.23 4.51
C THR A 79 -7.00 23.49 3.70
N CYS A 80 -7.80 24.54 3.86
CA CYS A 80 -7.53 25.82 3.23
C CYS A 80 -6.39 26.54 3.94
N ILE A 81 -5.31 26.86 3.20
CA ILE A 81 -4.16 27.61 3.70
C ILE A 81 -3.86 28.76 2.73
N THR A 82 -4.06 30.00 3.19
CA THR A 82 -3.78 31.25 2.43
C THR A 82 -4.38 31.26 1.02
N GLY A 83 -5.60 30.76 0.89
CA GLY A 83 -6.34 30.75 -0.37
C GLY A 83 -6.04 29.58 -1.30
N THR A 84 -5.25 28.61 -0.85
CA THR A 84 -5.02 27.35 -1.57
C THR A 84 -5.47 26.18 -0.71
N CYS A 85 -6.24 25.26 -1.31
CA CYS A 85 -6.58 24.01 -0.66
C CYS A 85 -5.40 23.04 -0.72
N ILE A 86 -4.94 22.59 0.45
CA ILE A 86 -3.97 21.51 0.57
C ILE A 86 -4.75 20.22 0.75
N CYS A 87 -4.76 19.38 -0.29
CA CYS A 87 -5.57 18.16 -0.32
C CYS A 87 -4.98 17.05 0.55
N ASN A 88 -5.88 16.28 1.16
CA ASN A 88 -5.56 15.04 1.83
C ASN A 88 -5.09 13.99 0.79
N PRO A 89 -4.28 13.00 1.21
CA PRO A 89 -3.90 11.89 0.33
C PRO A 89 -5.14 11.25 -0.33
N GLY A 90 -5.04 10.94 -1.63
CA GLY A 90 -6.16 10.40 -2.39
C GLY A 90 -7.03 11.42 -3.12
N TYR A 91 -6.81 12.73 -2.91
CA TYR A 91 -7.62 13.79 -3.50
C TYR A 91 -6.78 14.85 -4.21
N LYS A 92 -7.36 15.48 -5.23
CA LYS A 92 -6.77 16.56 -6.04
C LYS A 92 -7.85 17.53 -6.52
N GLY A 93 -7.44 18.54 -7.27
CA GLY A 93 -8.31 19.63 -7.74
C GLY A 93 -8.06 20.92 -6.98
N GLU A 94 -8.67 22.02 -7.41
CA GLU A 94 -8.46 23.33 -6.79
C GLU A 94 -9.10 23.39 -5.40
N SER A 95 -10.14 22.60 -5.17
CA SER A 95 -10.88 22.46 -3.93
C SER A 95 -10.91 21.01 -3.41
N CYS A 96 -9.97 20.16 -3.85
CA CYS A 96 -9.88 18.74 -3.46
C CYS A 96 -11.12 17.89 -3.78
N GLU A 97 -11.84 18.29 -4.82
CA GLU A 97 -13.11 17.70 -5.27
C GLU A 97 -12.91 16.44 -6.12
N GLU A 98 -11.71 16.24 -6.68
CA GLU A 98 -11.39 15.11 -7.54
C GLU A 98 -10.69 14.02 -6.75
N VAL A 99 -11.06 12.76 -7.00
CA VAL A 99 -10.33 11.61 -6.46
C VAL A 99 -9.07 11.39 -7.32
N ASP A 100 -7.90 11.30 -6.69
CA ASP A 100 -6.63 11.10 -7.38
C ASP A 100 -6.36 9.63 -7.73
N CYS A 101 -6.63 8.71 -6.79
CA CYS A 101 -6.56 7.27 -7.01
C CYS A 101 -7.94 6.66 -7.30
N MET A 102 -7.99 5.48 -7.93
CA MET A 102 -9.27 4.76 -8.08
C MET A 102 -9.91 4.41 -6.73
N ASP A 103 -9.09 4.11 -5.73
CA ASP A 103 -9.48 4.03 -4.32
C ASP A 103 -8.63 5.01 -3.50
N PRO A 104 -9.22 6.10 -2.96
CA PRO A 104 -8.48 7.09 -2.19
C PRO A 104 -7.92 6.53 -0.87
N THR A 105 -8.48 5.42 -0.38
CA THR A 105 -8.02 4.74 0.84
C THR A 105 -7.10 3.56 0.56
N CYS A 106 -6.91 3.18 -0.71
CA CYS A 106 -6.15 1.99 -1.09
C CYS A 106 -6.54 0.75 -0.27
N SER A 107 -7.84 0.42 -0.27
CA SER A 107 -8.47 -0.65 0.54
C SER A 107 -8.27 -0.51 2.05
N GLY A 108 -7.96 0.69 2.55
CA GLY A 108 -7.55 0.95 3.93
C GLY A 108 -6.19 0.33 4.30
N ARG A 109 -5.39 -0.03 3.30
CA ARG A 109 -4.17 -0.84 3.43
C ARG A 109 -3.00 -0.29 2.63
N GLY A 110 -3.07 0.99 2.28
CA GLY A 110 -2.00 1.68 1.59
C GLY A 110 -2.20 3.18 1.68
N VAL A 111 -1.32 3.90 1.00
CA VAL A 111 -1.42 5.36 0.86
C VAL A 111 -1.43 5.68 -0.63
N CYS A 112 -2.40 6.48 -1.05
CA CYS A 112 -2.45 7.01 -2.41
C CYS A 112 -1.42 8.14 -2.56
N VAL A 113 -0.52 8.00 -3.54
CA VAL A 113 0.45 9.03 -3.91
C VAL A 113 0.45 9.18 -5.43
N ARG A 114 0.02 10.35 -5.92
CA ARG A 114 0.04 10.71 -7.36
C ARG A 114 -0.68 9.70 -8.26
N GLY A 115 -1.86 9.26 -7.83
CA GLY A 115 -2.69 8.29 -8.57
C GLY A 115 -2.28 6.82 -8.43
N GLU A 116 -1.24 6.50 -7.64
CA GLU A 116 -0.82 5.12 -7.37
C GLU A 116 -0.94 4.77 -5.89
N CYS A 117 -1.44 3.57 -5.59
CA CYS A 117 -1.53 3.05 -4.23
C CYS A 117 -0.23 2.39 -3.80
N HIS A 118 0.43 2.97 -2.79
CA HIS A 118 1.58 2.36 -2.14
C HIS A 118 1.09 1.48 -0.99
N CYS A 119 1.11 0.16 -1.21
CA CYS A 119 0.56 -0.81 -0.28
C CYS A 119 1.42 -0.99 0.97
N SER A 120 0.73 -1.15 2.10
CA SER A 120 1.32 -1.56 3.36
C SER A 120 1.89 -2.97 3.25
N VAL A 121 2.86 -3.29 4.10
CA VAL A 121 3.49 -4.60 4.15
C VAL A 121 2.43 -5.70 4.28
N GLY A 122 2.55 -6.75 3.45
CA GLY A 122 1.59 -7.85 3.40
C GLY A 122 0.39 -7.65 2.46
N TRP A 123 0.36 -6.54 1.70
CA TRP A 123 -0.70 -6.23 0.75
C TRP A 123 -0.14 -5.85 -0.61
N GLY A 124 -0.93 -6.07 -1.65
CA GLY A 124 -0.60 -5.78 -3.04
C GLY A 124 -1.86 -5.69 -3.90
N GLY A 125 -1.68 -5.61 -5.21
CA GLY A 125 -2.76 -5.27 -6.14
C GLY A 125 -2.78 -3.76 -6.39
N THR A 126 -3.58 -3.32 -7.36
CA THR A 126 -3.58 -1.91 -7.81
C THR A 126 -4.16 -0.97 -6.76
N ASN A 127 -4.99 -1.49 -5.85
CA ASN A 127 -5.63 -0.76 -4.76
C ASN A 127 -5.34 -1.42 -3.39
N CYS A 128 -4.28 -2.23 -3.28
CA CYS A 128 -3.93 -2.96 -2.05
C CYS A 128 -5.02 -3.92 -1.53
N GLU A 129 -5.82 -4.43 -2.45
CA GLU A 129 -6.95 -5.31 -2.22
C GLU A 129 -6.53 -6.77 -2.04
N THR A 130 -5.39 -7.15 -2.61
CA THR A 130 -4.89 -8.53 -2.55
C THR A 130 -3.95 -8.72 -1.37
N PRO A 131 -4.13 -9.75 -0.54
CA PRO A 131 -3.13 -10.15 0.43
C PRO A 131 -1.86 -10.55 -0.33
N ARG A 132 -0.77 -9.84 -0.10
CA ARG A 132 0.55 -10.22 -0.62
C ARG A 132 1.23 -11.01 0.48
N ALA A 133 1.50 -12.29 0.24
CA ALA A 133 2.09 -13.17 1.24
C ALA A 133 3.32 -12.51 1.87
N THR A 134 3.18 -12.14 3.14
CA THR A 134 4.29 -11.73 4.01
C THR A 134 4.95 -12.96 4.64
N CYS A 135 4.17 -14.04 4.76
CA CYS A 135 4.44 -15.19 5.60
C CYS A 135 3.77 -16.43 4.98
N LEU A 136 4.38 -17.14 4.03
CA LEU A 136 3.84 -18.48 3.75
C LEU A 136 4.25 -19.49 4.83
N ASP A 137 5.42 -19.33 5.44
CA ASP A 137 5.79 -19.83 6.78
C ASP A 137 7.18 -19.24 7.06
N GLN A 138 7.41 -18.61 8.23
CA GLN A 138 8.60 -17.78 8.48
C GLN A 138 9.91 -18.50 8.19
N CYS A 139 10.47 -18.30 7.00
CA CYS A 139 11.69 -18.95 6.53
C CYS A 139 11.70 -20.46 6.85
N SER A 140 10.57 -21.14 6.61
CA SER A 140 10.37 -22.56 6.94
C SER A 140 10.61 -22.94 8.41
N GLY A 141 10.53 -21.99 9.34
CA GLY A 141 10.83 -22.15 10.77
C GLY A 141 12.33 -22.16 11.10
N HIS A 142 13.18 -21.78 10.15
CA HIS A 142 14.63 -21.94 10.19
C HIS A 142 15.40 -20.67 9.81
N GLY A 143 14.80 -19.52 10.08
CA GLY A 143 15.42 -18.24 9.82
C GLY A 143 14.54 -17.06 10.23
N THR A 144 15.09 -15.87 10.05
CA THR A 144 14.41 -14.59 10.33
C THR A 144 14.08 -13.88 9.02
N PHE A 145 12.82 -13.48 8.87
CA PHE A 145 12.36 -12.70 7.71
C PHE A 145 12.72 -11.21 7.86
N LEU A 146 13.29 -10.61 6.81
CA LEU A 146 13.61 -9.18 6.73
C LEU A 146 12.53 -8.44 5.94
N PRO A 147 11.67 -7.62 6.59
CA PRO A 147 10.54 -6.95 5.93
C PRO A 147 10.97 -5.95 4.85
N ASP A 148 12.09 -5.26 5.07
CA ASP A 148 12.57 -4.19 4.17
C ASP A 148 13.06 -4.73 2.83
N THR A 149 13.62 -5.94 2.82
CA THR A 149 14.18 -6.57 1.61
C THR A 149 13.32 -7.71 1.07
N GLY A 150 12.35 -8.20 1.85
CA GLY A 150 11.53 -9.36 1.49
C GLY A 150 12.32 -10.68 1.40
N LEU A 151 13.44 -10.79 2.13
CA LEU A 151 14.35 -11.94 2.09
C LEU A 151 14.44 -12.62 3.45
N CYS A 152 14.82 -13.91 3.46
CA CYS A 152 15.09 -14.68 4.66
C CYS A 152 16.59 -14.72 5.01
N THR A 153 16.91 -14.50 6.28
CA THR A 153 18.22 -14.82 6.86
C THR A 153 18.14 -16.16 7.55
N CYS A 154 18.83 -17.18 7.03
CA CYS A 154 18.72 -18.54 7.55
C CYS A 154 19.60 -18.79 8.77
N ASP A 155 19.10 -19.65 9.66
CA ASP A 155 19.86 -20.19 10.79
C ASP A 155 21.12 -20.94 10.32
N PRO A 156 22.12 -21.17 11.19
CA PRO A 156 23.42 -21.72 10.80
C PRO A 156 23.35 -23.01 9.98
N SER A 157 22.33 -23.84 10.20
CA SER A 157 22.14 -25.13 9.53
C SER A 157 21.15 -25.10 8.36
N TRP A 158 20.75 -23.92 7.86
CA TRP A 158 19.74 -23.80 6.80
C TRP A 158 20.15 -22.80 5.72
N THR A 159 19.63 -22.98 4.51
CA THR A 159 19.94 -22.18 3.32
C THR A 159 18.77 -22.22 2.33
N GLY A 160 18.89 -21.53 1.20
CA GLY A 160 17.80 -21.31 0.24
C GLY A 160 17.07 -19.99 0.47
N HIS A 161 16.23 -19.59 -0.48
CA HIS A 161 15.55 -18.28 -0.43
C HIS A 161 14.51 -18.19 0.69
N ASP A 162 14.03 -19.34 1.16
CA ASP A 162 13.04 -19.50 2.24
C ASP A 162 13.58 -20.36 3.39
N CYS A 163 14.88 -20.67 3.43
CA CYS A 163 15.51 -21.51 4.45
C CYS A 163 14.94 -22.93 4.57
N SER A 164 14.32 -23.44 3.49
CA SER A 164 13.82 -24.82 3.43
C SER A 164 14.91 -25.88 3.25
N ILE A 165 16.14 -25.47 2.93
CA ILE A 165 17.23 -26.39 2.58
C ILE A 165 18.18 -26.51 3.78
N GLY A 166 18.20 -27.67 4.44
CA GLY A 166 19.18 -27.95 5.49
C GLY A 166 20.61 -28.01 4.93
N LYS A 167 21.53 -27.24 5.51
CA LYS A 167 22.98 -27.42 5.29
C LYS A 167 23.38 -28.77 5.87
N CYS A 168 24.05 -29.59 5.07
CA CYS A 168 24.59 -30.86 5.57
C CYS A 168 25.58 -30.59 6.71
N SER A 169 25.64 -31.47 7.72
CA SER A 169 26.70 -31.40 8.73
C SER A 169 28.05 -31.31 8.03
N ILE A 170 28.88 -30.34 8.43
CA ILE A 170 30.24 -30.18 7.92
C ILE A 170 31.01 -31.49 8.08
N ASP A 171 30.72 -32.29 9.10
CA ASP A 171 31.32 -33.60 9.32
C ASP A 171 30.98 -34.61 8.20
N CYS A 172 29.76 -34.58 7.67
CA CYS A 172 29.36 -35.40 6.52
C CYS A 172 30.06 -34.92 5.24
N ILE A 173 30.12 -33.60 5.00
CA ILE A 173 30.82 -33.05 3.83
C ILE A 173 32.33 -33.36 3.88
N ILE A 174 32.95 -33.21 5.05
CA ILE A 174 34.35 -33.54 5.29
C ILE A 174 34.59 -35.04 5.10
N SER A 175 33.73 -35.90 5.64
CA SER A 175 33.89 -37.35 5.48
C SER A 175 33.90 -37.74 4.00
N VAL A 176 32.93 -37.26 3.21
CA VAL A 176 32.76 -37.59 1.80
C VAL A 176 33.89 -37.01 0.94
N LEU A 177 34.36 -35.79 1.23
CA LEU A 177 35.35 -35.09 0.39
C LEU A 177 36.81 -35.33 0.78
N LEU A 178 37.11 -35.56 2.07
CA LEU A 178 38.49 -35.59 2.58
C LEU A 178 38.94 -36.98 3.05
N THR A 179 38.02 -37.85 3.49
CA THR A 179 38.37 -39.19 4.01
C THR A 179 37.81 -40.35 3.17
N GLY A 180 37.22 -40.07 2.00
CA GLY A 180 36.64 -41.08 1.11
C GLY A 180 35.29 -41.63 1.60
N GLY A 181 34.47 -40.76 2.20
CA GLY A 181 33.33 -41.10 3.02
C GLY A 181 32.23 -41.91 2.33
N HIS A 182 31.56 -42.72 3.16
CA HIS A 182 30.56 -43.71 2.80
C HIS A 182 29.15 -43.17 2.94
N GLY A 183 28.87 -41.99 2.39
CA GLY A 183 27.56 -41.36 2.55
C GLY A 183 27.22 -40.32 1.49
N VAL A 184 25.93 -40.07 1.32
CA VAL A 184 25.39 -39.02 0.44
C VAL A 184 24.48 -38.11 1.25
N CYS A 185 24.65 -36.80 1.12
CA CYS A 185 23.75 -35.84 1.75
C CYS A 185 22.41 -35.80 1.00
N VAL A 186 21.33 -36.08 1.72
CA VAL A 186 19.95 -35.97 1.21
C VAL A 186 19.12 -35.20 2.23
N GLY A 187 18.61 -34.03 1.83
CA GLY A 187 17.71 -33.23 2.68
C GLY A 187 18.29 -32.83 4.04
N GLY A 188 19.57 -32.44 4.09
CA GLY A 188 20.24 -32.01 5.33
C GLY A 188 20.71 -33.14 6.26
N THR A 189 20.39 -34.41 5.94
CA THR A 189 20.87 -35.58 6.70
C THR A 189 21.90 -36.38 5.89
N CYS A 190 22.93 -36.90 6.55
CA CYS A 190 23.91 -37.79 5.94
C CYS A 190 23.30 -39.19 5.84
N ARG A 191 23.05 -39.66 4.60
CA ARG A 191 22.58 -41.02 4.37
C ARG A 191 23.78 -41.91 4.07
N CYS A 192 24.08 -42.83 4.98
CA CYS A 192 25.22 -43.73 4.86
C CYS A 192 24.98 -44.86 3.84
N GLU A 193 26.05 -45.33 3.22
CA GLU A 193 26.12 -46.54 2.42
C GLU A 193 25.94 -47.78 3.32
N ASP A 194 25.56 -48.91 2.72
CA ASP A 194 25.36 -50.16 3.44
C ASP A 194 26.63 -50.59 4.18
N GLY A 195 26.49 -50.89 5.48
CA GLY A 195 27.61 -51.24 6.35
C GLY A 195 28.26 -50.05 7.07
N TRP A 196 27.73 -48.83 6.90
CA TRP A 196 28.22 -47.63 7.58
C TRP A 196 27.11 -46.92 8.36
N MET A 197 27.48 -46.27 9.46
CA MET A 197 26.59 -45.54 10.34
C MET A 197 27.32 -44.38 11.05
N GLY A 198 26.58 -43.63 11.87
CA GLY A 198 27.08 -42.43 12.55
C GLY A 198 26.74 -41.15 11.78
N ALA A 199 26.88 -40.00 12.44
CA ALA A 199 26.50 -38.70 11.86
C ALA A 199 27.36 -38.29 10.64
N ALA A 200 28.56 -38.87 10.51
CA ALA A 200 29.50 -38.66 9.42
C ALA A 200 29.73 -39.92 8.56
N CYS A 201 28.95 -41.00 8.77
CA CYS A 201 29.12 -42.26 8.05
C CYS A 201 30.55 -42.83 8.09
N ASP A 202 31.23 -42.63 9.22
CA ASP A 202 32.63 -43.00 9.47
C ASP A 202 32.76 -44.22 10.39
N GLN A 203 31.63 -44.78 10.85
CA GLN A 203 31.60 -45.94 11.73
C GLN A 203 31.06 -47.15 10.98
N ARG A 204 31.72 -48.31 11.11
CA ARG A 204 31.21 -49.56 10.55
C ARG A 204 29.99 -50.03 11.32
N ALA A 205 28.88 -50.19 10.60
CA ALA A 205 27.64 -50.70 11.14
C ALA A 205 27.78 -52.20 11.47
N CYS A 206 27.33 -52.60 12.65
CA CYS A 206 27.17 -54.01 12.98
C CYS A 206 25.83 -54.53 12.45
N HIS A 207 25.73 -55.86 12.34
CA HIS A 207 24.49 -56.53 11.98
C HIS A 207 23.34 -56.10 12.92
N PRO A 208 22.10 -55.89 12.44
CA PRO A 208 21.01 -55.37 13.28
C PRO A 208 20.72 -56.16 14.55
N ARG A 209 20.93 -57.49 14.52
CA ARG A 209 20.73 -58.39 15.68
C ARG A 209 21.80 -58.28 16.75
N CYS A 210 22.89 -57.57 16.48
CA CYS A 210 23.99 -57.34 17.41
C CYS A 210 23.52 -56.62 18.68
N THR A 211 22.59 -55.67 18.55
CA THR A 211 22.15 -54.79 19.63
C THR A 211 21.23 -55.45 20.65
N GLU A 212 20.74 -56.66 20.36
CA GLU A 212 19.89 -57.42 21.29
C GLU A 212 20.72 -58.01 22.43
N HIS A 213 21.87 -58.60 22.11
CA HIS A 213 22.70 -59.37 23.06
C HIS A 213 24.21 -59.08 22.96
N GLY A 214 24.61 -58.00 22.29
CA GLY A 214 26.01 -57.61 22.15
C GLY A 214 26.21 -56.10 22.04
N THR A 215 27.46 -55.68 22.14
CA THR A 215 27.88 -54.30 21.88
C THR A 215 28.62 -54.25 20.55
N CYS A 216 28.24 -53.29 19.68
CA CYS A 216 28.91 -53.09 18.40
C CYS A 216 30.25 -52.36 18.59
N ARG A 217 31.33 -52.92 18.03
CA ARG A 217 32.66 -52.31 18.05
C ARG A 217 33.35 -52.50 16.70
N ASP A 218 33.51 -51.40 15.96
CA ASP A 218 34.12 -51.36 14.61
C ASP A 218 33.55 -52.44 13.66
N GLY A 219 32.22 -52.54 13.56
CA GLY A 219 31.55 -53.52 12.69
C GLY A 219 31.54 -54.96 13.22
N LYS A 220 32.14 -55.24 14.39
CA LYS A 220 32.12 -56.55 15.05
C LYS A 220 31.25 -56.54 16.30
N CYS A 221 30.50 -57.62 16.50
CA CYS A 221 29.71 -57.81 17.71
C CYS A 221 30.53 -58.43 18.84
N GLU A 222 30.64 -57.72 19.96
CA GLU A 222 31.14 -58.24 21.22
C GLU A 222 29.94 -58.75 22.04
N CYS A 223 29.82 -60.08 22.19
CA CYS A 223 28.65 -60.69 22.81
C CYS A 223 28.63 -60.57 24.33
N SER A 224 27.43 -60.38 24.87
CA SER A 224 27.19 -60.40 26.31
C SER A 224 27.36 -61.83 26.86
N PRO A 225 27.66 -61.99 28.17
CA PRO A 225 27.86 -63.31 28.76
C PRO A 225 26.68 -64.25 28.53
N GLY A 226 26.95 -65.45 28.02
CA GLY A 226 25.93 -66.46 27.69
C GLY A 226 25.50 -66.48 26.22
N TRP A 227 26.00 -65.55 25.39
CA TRP A 227 25.72 -65.47 23.95
C TRP A 227 27.01 -65.61 23.14
N ASN A 228 26.89 -66.22 21.96
CA ASN A 228 27.97 -66.55 21.05
C ASN A 228 27.54 -66.38 19.58
N GLY A 229 28.48 -66.60 18.67
CA GLY A 229 28.28 -66.42 17.22
C GLY A 229 28.61 -65.00 16.74
N GLU A 230 28.66 -64.82 15.42
CA GLU A 230 29.10 -63.58 14.78
C GLU A 230 28.19 -62.37 15.06
N HIS A 231 26.92 -62.63 15.38
CA HIS A 231 25.90 -61.61 15.67
C HIS A 231 25.27 -61.78 17.05
N CYS A 232 25.88 -62.60 17.92
CA CYS A 232 25.42 -62.85 19.29
C CYS A 232 24.00 -63.43 19.37
N THR A 233 23.67 -64.35 18.46
CA THR A 233 22.35 -65.00 18.37
C THR A 233 22.35 -66.48 18.76
N ILE A 234 23.49 -67.02 19.22
CA ILE A 234 23.70 -68.44 19.56
C ILE A 234 23.97 -68.59 21.05
#